data_AF-A0A9D6JG60-F1
#
_entry.id   AF-A0A9D6JG60-F1
#
_cell.length_a   1.000
_cell.length_b   1.000
_cell.length_c   1.000
_cell.angle_alpha   90.00
_cell.angle_beta   90.00
_cell.angle_gamma   90.00
#
_symmetry.space_group_name_H-M   'P 1'
#
loop_
_entity.id
_entity.type
_entity.pdbx_description
1 polymer ?
#
loop_
_entity_poly.entity_id
_entity_poly.type
_entity_poly.pdbx_seq_one_letter_code
_entity_poly.pdbx_strand_id
1 'polypeptide(L)'
;MTDSGMGIRAEDLPRLFHEFVQLDATASKRHEGTGLGLALTRRLVELHGGRIWAESQGEGRGSTFMFLLPFARPVESPAASNDLSTSR
;
A
#
# COMPACT_ATOMS: atom_id res chain seq x y z
N MET A 1 -1.67 -6.36 5.71
CA MET A 1 -0.51 -6.62 6.59
C MET A 1 -0.88 -6.15 7.99
N THR A 2 -0.64 -6.95 9.01
CA THR A 2 -0.94 -6.59 10.40
C THR A 2 0.34 -6.64 11.22
N ASP A 3 0.57 -5.59 12.01
CA ASP A 3 1.66 -5.51 12.99
C ASP A 3 1.12 -5.60 14.43
N SER A 4 2.01 -5.89 15.37
CA SER A 4 1.72 -5.94 16.82
C SER A 4 2.43 -4.82 17.59
N GLY A 5 2.72 -3.71 16.91
CA GLY A 5 3.44 -2.57 17.46
C GLY A 5 2.60 -1.67 18.34
N MET A 6 3.04 -0.41 18.47
CA MET A 6 2.47 0.58 19.39
C MET A 6 1.02 0.98 19.06
N GLY A 7 0.49 0.58 17.90
CA GLY A 7 -0.82 1.04 17.42
C GLY A 7 -0.81 2.50 16.99
N ILE A 8 -1.96 2.97 16.48
CA ILE A 8 -2.15 4.32 15.96
C ILE A 8 -3.42 4.90 16.57
N ARG A 9 -3.35 6.14 17.07
CA ARG A 9 -4.52 6.85 17.60
C ARG A 9 -5.50 7.18 16.47
N ALA A 10 -6.79 7.20 16.77
CA ALA A 10 -7.82 7.44 15.76
C ALA A 10 -7.66 8.81 15.08
N GLU A 11 -7.24 9.83 15.83
CA GLU A 11 -6.97 11.18 15.32
C GLU A 11 -5.78 11.27 14.35
N ASP A 12 -4.88 10.28 14.39
CA ASP A 12 -3.65 10.27 13.61
C ASP A 12 -3.80 9.47 12.30
N LEU A 13 -4.75 8.53 12.23
CA LEU A 13 -5.03 7.72 11.04
C LEU A 13 -5.22 8.57 9.75
N PRO A 14 -5.96 9.71 9.75
CA PRO A 14 -6.13 10.52 8.55
C PRO A 14 -4.83 11.12 8.02
N ARG A 15 -3.83 11.32 8.89
CA ARG A 15 -2.55 11.98 8.56
C ARG A 15 -1.44 11.00 8.23
N LEU A 16 -1.66 9.70 8.43
CA LEU A 16 -0.66 8.65 8.34
C LEU A 16 0.05 8.57 6.97
N PHE A 17 -0.64 8.94 5.89
CA PHE A 17 -0.12 8.91 4.53
C PHE A 17 0.32 10.28 4.01
N HIS A 18 0.41 11.29 4.88
CA HIS A 18 0.90 12.61 4.50
C HIS A 18 2.44 12.62 4.51
N GLU A 19 3.03 13.32 3.54
CA GLU A 19 4.48 13.49 3.48
C GLU A 19 4.99 14.23 4.73
N PHE A 20 6.17 13.84 5.21
CA PHE A 20 6.84 14.44 6.36
C PHE A 20 6.08 14.36 7.69
N VAL A 21 4.99 13.60 7.75
CA VAL A 21 4.28 13.34 9.01
C VAL A 21 4.93 12.15 9.71
N GLN A 22 5.42 12.41 10.91
CA GLN A 22 5.75 11.39 11.89
C GLN A 22 4.70 11.47 13.00
N LEU A 23 4.04 10.35 13.29
CA LEU A 23 3.10 10.30 14.40
C LEU A 23 3.91 10.23 15.69
N ASP A 24 3.73 11.23 16.56
CA ASP A 24 4.45 11.33 17.83
C ASP A 24 3.97 10.23 18.78
N ALA A 25 4.56 9.04 18.68
CA ALA A 25 4.43 8.02 19.70
C ALA A 25 5.35 8.37 20.87
N THR A 26 4.82 9.15 21.82
CA THR A 26 5.28 9.22 23.21
C THR A 26 6.81 9.21 23.44
N ALA A 27 7.41 10.39 23.44
CA ALA A 27 8.53 10.84 24.30
C ALA A 27 9.81 9.97 24.49
N SER A 28 10.10 8.92 23.73
CA SER A 28 11.38 8.19 23.93
C SER A 28 12.08 7.64 22.70
N LYS A 29 11.49 7.65 21.50
CA LYS A 29 12.24 7.31 20.28
C LYS A 29 11.76 8.17 19.12
N ARG A 30 12.56 9.16 18.74
CA ARG A 30 12.55 9.63 17.35
C ARG A 30 12.89 8.41 16.50
N HIS A 31 11.89 7.80 15.89
CA HIS A 31 12.12 6.71 14.95
C HIS A 31 12.81 7.33 13.73
N GLU A 32 13.94 6.76 13.33
CA GLU A 32 14.66 7.20 12.13
C GLU A 32 13.73 7.07 10.92
N GLY A 33 13.63 8.14 10.13
CA GLY A 33 12.78 8.20 8.95
C GLY A 33 12.26 9.61 8.69
N THR A 34 12.03 9.94 7.43
CA THR A 34 11.54 11.27 7.02
C THR A 34 10.02 11.37 6.99
N GLY A 35 9.30 10.30 7.34
CA GLY A 35 7.85 10.22 7.14
C GLY A 35 7.41 10.03 5.68
N LEU A 36 8.34 9.75 4.75
CA LEU A 36 8.00 9.62 3.33
C LEU A 36 7.53 8.22 2.92
N GLY A 37 7.87 7.17 3.67
CA GLY A 37 7.64 5.78 3.24
C GLY A 37 6.17 5.46 2.93
N LEU A 38 5.25 5.82 3.83
CA LEU A 38 3.82 5.58 3.63
C LEU A 38 3.22 6.50 2.57
N ALA A 39 3.67 7.76 2.49
CA ALA A 39 3.24 8.69 1.45
C ALA A 39 3.62 8.19 0.04
N LEU A 40 4.87 7.71 -0.13
CA LEU A 40 5.33 7.12 -1.39
C LEU A 40 4.55 5.84 -1.72
N THR A 41 4.29 5.00 -0.73
CA THR A 41 3.49 3.77 -0.91
C THR A 41 2.08 4.11 -1.38
N ARG A 42 1.44 5.12 -0.78
CA ARG A 42 0.13 5.62 -1.24
C ARG A 42 0.21 6.10 -2.68
N ARG A 43 1.22 6.89 -3.04
CA ARG A 43 1.39 7.35 -4.42
C ARG A 43 1.54 6.19 -5.40
N LEU A 44 2.33 5.17 -5.05
CA LEU A 44 2.49 3.96 -5.88
C LEU A 44 1.16 3.23 -6.05
N VAL A 45 0.42 3.00 -4.98
CA VAL A 45 -0.89 2.33 -5.04
C VAL A 45 -1.87 3.13 -5.90
N GLU A 46 -1.94 4.45 -5.72
CA GLU A 46 -2.81 5.33 -6.51
C GLU A 46 -2.42 5.38 -7.99
N LEU A 47 -1.12 5.37 -8.32
CA LEU A 47 -0.65 5.29 -9.70
C LEU A 47 -1.08 4.00 -10.40
N HIS A 48 -1.25 2.91 -9.64
CA HIS A 48 -1.79 1.64 -10.15
C HIS A 48 -3.33 1.62 -10.14
N GLY A 49 -4.00 2.75 -9.90
CA GLY A 49 -5.47 2.84 -9.84
C GLY A 49 -6.07 2.23 -8.57
N GLY A 50 -5.24 2.00 -7.56
CA GLY A 50 -5.62 1.37 -6.31
C GLY A 50 -6.02 2.33 -5.19
N ARG A 51 -6.26 1.74 -4.02
CA ARG A 51 -6.52 2.47 -2.77
C ARG A 51 -5.75 1.80 -1.62
N ILE A 52 -5.25 2.59 -0.68
CA ILE A 52 -4.57 2.13 0.54
C ILE A 52 -5.19 2.82 1.76
N TRP A 53 -5.27 2.10 2.87
CA TRP A 53 -5.72 2.63 4.17
C TRP A 53 -5.10 1.85 5.32
N ALA A 54 -5.31 2.34 6.54
CA ALA A 54 -4.89 1.68 7.76
C ALA A 54 -6.03 1.70 8.79
N GLU A 55 -6.05 0.68 9.63
CA GLU A 55 -6.95 0.51 10.75
C GLU A 55 -6.13 0.19 12.00
N SER A 56 -6.51 0.75 13.14
CA SER A 56 -5.90 0.41 14.44
C SER A 56 -6.97 0.52 15.52
N GLN A 57 -6.87 -0.36 16.53
CA GLN A 57 -7.74 -0.32 17.71
C GLN A 57 -7.19 0.64 18.79
N GLY A 58 -6.21 1.47 18.45
CA GLY A 58 -5.54 2.39 19.37
C GLY A 58 -4.23 1.85 19.92
N GLU A 59 -3.69 2.56 20.90
CA GLU A 59 -2.35 2.30 21.43
C GLU A 59 -2.19 0.90 22.03
N GLY A 60 -1.04 0.27 21.78
CA GLY A 60 -0.68 -1.07 22.24
C GLY A 60 -1.42 -2.22 21.56
N ARG A 61 -2.22 -1.95 20.52
CA ARG A 61 -3.01 -2.97 19.79
C ARG A 61 -2.48 -3.28 18.39
N GLY A 62 -1.36 -2.70 18.00
CA GLY A 62 -0.84 -2.79 16.63
C GLY A 62 -1.76 -2.10 15.61
N SER A 63 -1.43 -2.28 14.33
CA SER A 63 -2.18 -1.71 13.21
C SER A 63 -2.30 -2.69 12.07
N THR A 64 -3.28 -2.49 11.21
CA THR A 64 -3.47 -3.23 9.97
C THR A 64 -3.46 -2.28 8.80
N PHE A 65 -2.56 -2.52 7.85
CA PHE A 65 -2.43 -1.77 6.60
C PHE A 65 -2.97 -2.61 5.45
N MET A 66 -3.82 -2.00 4.62
CA MET A 66 -4.52 -2.68 3.54
C MET A 66 -4.45 -1.85 2.27
N PHE A 67 -4.32 -2.52 1.14
CA PHE A 67 -4.46 -1.88 -0.16
C PHE A 67 -5.18 -2.80 -1.14
N LEU A 68 -5.80 -2.18 -2.14
CA LEU A 68 -6.47 -2.83 -3.25
C LEU A 68 -5.91 -2.27 -4.55
N LEU A 69 -5.61 -3.16 -5.49
CA LEU A 69 -5.26 -2.79 -6.86
C LEU A 69 -6.30 -3.38 -7.83
N PRO A 70 -6.63 -2.68 -8.92
CA PRO A 70 -7.38 -3.25 -10.03
C PRO A 70 -6.63 -4.46 -10.58
N PHE A 71 -7.30 -5.59 -10.70
CA PHE A 71 -6.74 -6.77 -11.36
C PHE A 71 -7.02 -6.68 -12.86
N ALA A 72 -5.99 -6.39 -13.65
CA ALA A 72 -6.10 -6.49 -15.10
C ALA A 72 -6.11 -7.98 -15.49
N ARG A 73 -7.15 -8.41 -16.20
CA ARG A 73 -7.15 -9.74 -16.82
C ARG A 73 -5.99 -9.77 -17.81
N PRO A 74 -5.07 -10.77 -17.74
CA PRO A 74 -4.02 -10.90 -18.73
C PRO A 74 -4.69 -10.90 -20.11
N VAL A 75 -4.26 -10.00 -20.97
CA VAL A 75 -4.65 -10.06 -22.38
C VAL A 75 -4.05 -11.37 -22.88
N GLU A 76 -4.91 -12.32 -23.28
CA GLU A 76 -4.44 -13.55 -23.91
C GLU A 76 -3.59 -13.13 -25.11
N SER A 77 -2.29 -13.43 -25.07
CA SER A 77 -1.43 -13.27 -26.24
C SER A 77 -2.08 -14.04 -27.38
N PRO A 78 -2.34 -13.41 -28.54
CA PRO A 78 -2.89 -14.13 -29.66
C PRO A 78 -1.92 -15.26 -29.99
N ALA A 79 -2.39 -16.50 -29.81
CA ALA A 79 -1.65 -17.70 -30.12
C ALA A 79 -1.07 -17.56 -31.53
N ALA A 80 0.23 -17.82 -31.67
CA ALA A 80 0.92 -17.80 -32.94
C ALA A 80 0.08 -18.52 -33.99
N SER A 81 -0.41 -17.75 -34.97
CA SER A 81 -1.12 -18.27 -36.13
C SER A 81 -0.14 -19.14 -36.91
N ASN A 82 -0.18 -20.44 -36.65
CA ASN A 82 0.55 -21.42 -37.43
C ASN A 82 -0.22 -21.65 -38.74
N ASP A 83 -0.14 -20.65 -39.62
CA ASP A 83 -0.55 -20.80 -41.02
C ASP A 83 0.49 -21.65 -41.74
N LEU A 84 0.30 -22.97 -41.68
CA LEU A 84 0.94 -23.92 -42.59
C LEU A 84 0.00 -24.23 -43.75
N SER A 85 -0.41 -23.20 -44.48
CA SER A 85 -0.83 -23.32 -45.87
C SER A 85 0.40 -23.38 -46.77
N THR A 86 0.94 -24.58 -47.01
CA THR A 86 1.75 -24.92 -48.19
C THR A 86 1.43 -26.37 -48.53
N SER A 87 0.39 -26.59 -49.34
CA SER A 87 0.44 -26.79 -50.79
C SER A 87 0.31 -28.27 -51.14
N ARG A 88 -0.80 -28.56 -51.84
CA ARG A 88 -1.05 -29.61 -52.85
C ARG A 88 -0.15 -30.84 -52.89
#